data_AF-A0AAW0LSP1-F1
#
_entry.id   AF-A0AAW0LSP1-F1
#
_cell.length_a   1.000
_cell.length_b   1.000
_cell.length_c   1.000
_cell.angle_alpha   90.00
_cell.angle_beta   90.00
_cell.angle_gamma   90.00
#
_symmetry.space_group_name_H-M   'P 1'
#
loop_
_entity.id
_entity.type
_entity.pdbx_description
1 polymer ?
#
loop_
_entity_poly.entity_id
_entity_poly.type
_entity_poly.pdbx_seq_one_letter_code
_entity_poly.pdbx_strand_id
1 'polypeptide(L)' 'MLLVIAYVHCTDHAICSVHKLEKSPQTNPIIGRIECKAGHGAGRPTQKLIDGSVTIGFMAKMLDASWMTKY' A
#
# COMPACT_ATOMS: atom_id res chain seq x y z
N MET A 1 -2.23 -5.52 23.84
CA MET A 1 -2.24 -5.99 22.45
C MET A 1 -3.51 -5.46 21.81
N LEU A 2 -3.51 -4.18 21.42
CA LEU A 2 -4.71 -3.49 20.93
C LEU A 2 -5.00 -3.90 19.49
N LEU A 3 -6.20 -4.43 19.30
CA LEU A 3 -6.79 -4.82 18.03
C LEU A 3 -7.09 -3.53 17.22
N VAL A 4 -6.37 -3.29 16.13
CA VAL A 4 -6.71 -2.23 15.16
C VAL A 4 -7.59 -2.86 14.09
N ILE A 5 -8.91 -2.72 14.21
CA ILE A 5 -9.88 -3.19 13.22
C ILE A 5 -9.91 -2.17 12.06
N ALA A 6 -9.49 -2.58 10.88
CA ALA A 6 -9.70 -1.83 9.64
C ALA A 6 -11.15 -2.01 9.16
N TYR A 7 -11.87 -0.92 8.91
CA TYR A 7 -13.16 -0.96 8.21
C TYR A 7 -12.89 -1.10 6.71
N VAL A 8 -13.25 -2.25 6.13
CA VAL A 8 -13.00 -2.59 4.72
C VAL A 8 -14.24 -2.22 3.91
N HIS A 9 -14.14 -1.20 3.04
CA HIS A 9 -15.14 -0.91 2.02
C HIS A 9 -14.62 -1.35 0.65
N CYS A 10 -15.31 -2.30 0.02
CA CYS A 10 -14.87 -2.99 -1.19
C CYS A 10 -15.28 -2.20 -2.44
N THR A 11 -14.36 -1.39 -2.98
CA THR A 11 -14.40 -0.91 -4.37
C THR A 11 -13.02 -1.15 -4.97
N ASP A 12 -12.93 -1.38 -6.29
CA ASP A 12 -11.95 -2.23 -7.01
C ASP A 12 -10.44 -2.07 -6.72
N HIS A 13 -10.00 -1.08 -5.93
CA HIS A 13 -8.63 -0.92 -5.43
C HIS A 13 -8.66 -0.40 -3.97
N ALA A 14 -8.88 -1.28 -3.00
CA ALA A 14 -8.95 -0.87 -1.59
C ALA A 14 -7.54 -0.61 -1.02
N ILE A 15 -7.20 0.67 -0.88
CA ILE A 15 -6.08 1.14 -0.04
C ILE A 15 -6.65 1.36 1.36
N CYS A 16 -6.24 0.52 2.32
CA CYS A 16 -6.63 0.70 3.71
C CYS A 16 -5.60 1.57 4.42
N SER A 17 -5.98 2.78 4.81
CA SER A 17 -5.20 3.64 5.71
C SER A 17 -5.77 3.57 7.13
N VAL A 18 -4.92 3.35 8.12
CA VAL A 18 -5.33 3.45 9.52
C VAL A 18 -5.56 4.93 9.85
N HIS A 19 -6.70 5.27 10.45
CA HIS A 19 -6.99 6.62 10.90
C HIS A 19 -5.96 7.05 11.96
N LYS A 20 -5.38 8.24 11.80
CA LYS A 20 -4.40 8.79 12.74
C LYS A 20 -5.11 9.05 14.07
N LEU A 21 -4.75 8.31 15.11
CA LEU A 21 -5.16 8.66 16.46
C LEU A 21 -4.50 10.01 16.81
N GLU A 22 -5.28 11.00 17.22
CA GLU A 22 -4.86 12.41 17.38
C GLU A 22 -3.61 12.61 18.25
N LYS A 23 -3.29 11.65 19.12
CA LYS A 23 -2.14 11.67 20.03
C LYS A 23 -1.09 10.60 19.75
N SER A 24 -1.13 9.93 18.60
CA SER A 24 -0.13 8.93 18.26
C SER A 24 1.19 9.58 17.86
N PRO A 25 2.34 9.12 18.38
CA PRO A 25 3.65 9.54 17.89
C PRO A 25 3.96 9.00 16.48
N GLN A 26 3.12 8.09 15.95
CA GLN A 26 3.26 7.56 14.60
C GLN A 26 2.97 8.66 13.56
N THR A 27 4.03 9.11 12.89
CA THR A 27 3.97 10.10 11.80
C THR A 27 3.93 9.44 10.43
N ASN A 28 4.59 8.30 10.28
CA ASN A 28 4.67 7.58 9.02
C ASN A 28 3.36 6.82 8.74
N PRO A 29 2.85 6.85 7.49
CA PRO A 29 1.61 6.19 7.14
C PRO A 29 1.74 4.66 7.20
N ILE A 30 0.77 4.01 7.85
CA ILE A 30 0.61 2.55 7.86
C ILE A 30 -0.51 2.21 6.88
N ILE A 31 -0.15 1.58 5.77
CA ILE A 31 -1.06 1.31 4.65
C ILE A 31 -1.01 -0.17 4.29
N GLY A 32 -2.19 -0.78 4.13
CA GLY A 32 -2.35 -2.10 3.53
C GLY A 32 -2.87 -1.98 2.11
N ARG A 33 -2.20 -2.62 1.14
CA ARG A 33 -2.72 -2.80 -0.23
C ARG A 33 -3.31 -4.20 -0.35
N ILE A 34 -4.62 -4.28 -0.56
CA ILE A 34 -5.32 -5.56 -0.74
C ILE A 34 -5.70 -5.68 -2.21
N GLU A 35 -5.34 -6.81 -2.83
CA GLU A 35 -5.71 -7.05 -4.22
C GLU A 35 -7.12 -7.60 -4.36
N CYS A 36 -7.93 -6.90 -5.13
CA CYS A 36 -9.26 -7.39 -5.50
C CYS A 36 -9.15 -8.51 -6.54
N LYS A 37 -9.96 -9.57 -6.36
CA LYS A 37 -10.08 -10.69 -7.32
C LYS A 37 -8.71 -11.32 -7.64
N ALA A 38 -7.89 -11.56 -6.62
CA ALA A 38 -6.59 -12.20 -6.73
C ALA A 38 -6.45 -13.31 -5.68
N GLY A 39 -5.85 -14.44 -6.07
CA GLY A 39 -5.49 -15.52 -5.16
C GLY A 39 -4.05 -15.39 -4.65
N HIS A 40 -3.45 -16.51 -4.23
CA HIS A 40 -2.11 -16.52 -3.64
C HIS A 40 -1.01 -15.95 -4.56
N GLY A 41 -1.14 -16.09 -5.88
CA GLY A 41 -0.22 -15.46 -6.83
C GLY A 41 0.02 -16.23 -8.13
N ALA A 42 -0.32 -17.52 -8.19
CA ALA A 42 -0.18 -18.30 -9.42
C ALA A 42 -1.20 -17.85 -10.49
N GLY A 43 -0.75 -17.66 -11.74
CA GLY A 43 -1.60 -17.28 -12.87
C GLY A 43 -2.08 -15.82 -12.88
N ARG A 44 -1.40 -14.94 -12.13
CA ARG A 44 -1.78 -13.53 -12.02
C ARG A 44 -1.49 -12.81 -13.36
N PRO A 45 -2.43 -12.02 -13.90
CA PRO A 45 -2.21 -11.25 -15.11
C PRO A 45 -0.98 -10.33 -14.98
N THR A 46 -0.20 -10.20 -16.05
CA THR A 46 1.02 -9.36 -16.07
C THR A 46 0.74 -7.93 -15.60
N GLN A 47 -0.41 -7.36 -15.95
CA GLN A 47 -0.80 -6.03 -15.48
C GLN A 47 -0.86 -5.95 -13.94
N LYS A 48 -1.39 -6.97 -13.26
CA LYS A 48 -1.44 -7.00 -11.80
C LYS A 48 -0.05 -7.14 -11.16
N LEU A 49 0.90 -7.76 -11.85
CA LEU A 49 2.29 -7.81 -11.40
C LEU A 49 2.94 -6.42 -11.50
N ILE A 50 2.71 -5.71 -12.61
CA ILE A 50 3.19 -4.33 -12.82
C ILE A 50 2.53 -3.39 -11.79
N ASP A 51 1.22 -3.48 -11.57
CA ASP A 51 0.52 -2.65 -10.58
C ASP A 51 1.01 -2.94 -9.15
N GLY A 52 1.48 -4.15 -8.87
CA GLY A 52 2.15 -4.50 -7.62
C GLY A 52 3.49 -3.78 -7.44
N SER A 53 4.23 -3.53 -8.52
CA SER A 53 5.51 -2.80 -8.49
C SER A 53 5.37 -1.33 -8.11
N VAL A 54 4.16 -0.76 -8.17
CA VAL A 54 3.84 0.61 -7.68
C VAL A 54 4.16 0.76 -6.19
N THR A 55 4.20 -0.33 -5.42
CA THR A 55 4.65 -0.34 -4.02
C THR A 55 6.08 0.20 -3.83
N ILE A 56 6.94 0.06 -4.85
CA ILE A 56 8.29 0.61 -4.85
C ILE A 56 8.24 2.15 -4.90
N GLY A 57 7.25 2.74 -5.56
CA GLY A 57 7.03 4.18 -5.56
C GLY A 57 6.66 4.73 -4.18
N PHE A 58 5.86 3.99 -3.41
CA PHE A 58 5.60 4.33 -2.00
C PHE A 58 6.89 4.27 -1.17
N MET A 59 7.71 3.24 -1.36
CA MET A 59 9.01 3.13 -0.71
C MET A 59 9.93 4.32 -1.06
N ALA A 60 10.00 4.70 -2.33
CA ALA A 60 10.77 5.87 -2.76
C ALA A 60 10.32 7.15 -2.03
N LYS A 61 9.00 7.35 -1.86
CA LYS A 61 8.47 8.50 -1.12
C LYS A 61 8.83 8.45 0.37
N MET A 62 8.78 7.28 1.00
CA MET A 62 9.13 7.12 2.42
C MET A 62 10.62 7.31 2.70
N LEU A 63 11.47 6.97 1.72
CA LEU A 63 12.92 7.16 1.78
C LEU A 63 13.37 8.54 1.28
N ASP A 64 12.44 9.40 0.87
CA ASP A 64 12.70 10.70 0.22
C ASP A 64 13.65 10.59 -0.99
N ALA A 65 13.54 9.48 -1.73
CA ALA A 65 14.32 9.25 -2.93
C ALA A 65 13.76 10.06 -4.10
N SER A 66 14.66 10.71 -4.85
CA SER A 66 14.31 11.45 -6.06
C SER A 66 14.57 10.62 -7.32
N TRP A 67 13.77 10.88 -8.36
CA TRP A 67 13.96 10.24 -9.65
C TRP A 67 15.23 10.77 -10.33
N MET A 68 16.13 9.87 -10.73
CA MET A 68 17.32 10.23 -11.51
C MET A 68 17.04 10.05 -13.00
N THR A 69 17.18 11.12 -13.77
CA THR A 69 16.93 11.14 -15.23
C THR A 69 18.20 10.97 -16.07
N LYS A 70 19.38 10.87 -15.46
CA LYS A 70 20.67 10.75 -16.16
C LYS A 70 21.60 9.74 -15.49
N TYR A 71 22.28 8.98 -16.35
CA TYR A 71 23.58 8.34 -16.09
C TYR A 71 24.66 9.19 -16.75
#